data_AF-J2WCP3-F1
#
_entry.id   AF-J2WCP3-F1
#
_cell.length_a   1.000
_cell.length_b   1.000
_cell.length_c   1.000
_cell.angle_alpha   90.00
_cell.angle_beta   90.00
_cell.angle_gamma   90.00
#
_symmetry.space_group_name_H-M   'P 1'
#
loop_
_entity.id
_entity.type
_entity.pdbx_description
1 polymer ?
#
loop_
_entity_poly.entity_id
_entity_poly.type
_entity_poly.pdbx_seq_one_letter_code
_entity_poly.pdbx_strand_id
1 'polypeptide(L)'
;MLTDLFLRKTVIGGDTARGDYLVIWDDLTIGRIFKTVAVGGKDAWQWSCGLPNVPQRSTHRGRAGSLDAAKIDFRAAWTELHAELSHEEIREARAMDADRSRPWHRRG
;
A
#
# COMPACT_ATOMS: atom_id res chain seq x y z
N MET A 1 15.40 -13.30 -3.82
CA MET A 1 15.50 -11.94 -3.27
C MET A 1 14.11 -11.33 -3.33
N LEU A 2 13.58 -10.83 -2.22
CA LEU A 2 12.35 -10.03 -2.25
C LEU A 2 12.72 -8.68 -2.88
N THR A 3 12.16 -8.43 -4.05
CA THR A 3 12.30 -7.21 -4.85
C THR A 3 12.03 -5.96 -4.02
N ASP A 4 12.68 -4.85 -4.38
CA ASP A 4 12.62 -3.60 -3.65
C ASP A 4 11.20 -3.03 -3.58
N LEU A 5 10.82 -2.54 -2.39
CA LEU A 5 9.58 -1.83 -2.16
C LEU A 5 9.83 -0.33 -2.27
N PHE A 6 9.07 0.35 -3.13
CA PHE A 6 9.17 1.79 -3.33
C PHE A 6 8.00 2.52 -2.69
N LEU A 7 8.27 3.69 -2.12
CA LEU A 7 7.24 4.58 -1.60
C LEU A 7 7.01 5.73 -2.57
N ARG A 8 5.80 5.81 -3.12
CA ARG A 8 5.34 6.93 -3.94
C ARG A 8 4.42 7.81 -3.12
N LYS A 9 4.72 9.11 -3.02
CA LYS A 9 3.82 10.05 -2.33
C LYS A 9 2.48 10.13 -3.06
N THR A 10 1.39 10.10 -2.31
CA THR A 10 0.05 10.23 -2.87
C THR A 10 -0.19 11.69 -3.29
N VAL A 11 -0.78 11.89 -4.47
CA VAL A 11 -1.16 13.22 -4.98
C VAL A 11 -2.69 13.30 -5.00
N ILE A 12 -3.27 14.29 -4.32
CA ILE A 12 -4.71 14.52 -4.21
C ILE A 12 -4.97 15.96 -4.66
N GLY A 13 -5.81 16.15 -5.68
CA GLY A 13 -6.12 17.49 -6.20
C GLY A 13 -4.92 18.24 -6.81
N GLY A 14 -3.86 17.53 -7.19
CA GLY A 14 -2.59 18.15 -7.65
C GLY A 14 -1.57 18.38 -6.54
N ASP A 15 -1.98 18.27 -5.28
CA ASP A 15 -1.12 18.46 -4.12
C ASP A 15 -0.60 17.14 -3.57
N THR A 16 0.67 17.13 -3.17
CA THR A 16 1.26 15.97 -2.51
C THR A 16 0.73 15.85 -1.09
N ALA A 17 -0.03 14.80 -0.81
CA ALA A 17 -0.57 14.51 0.52
C ALA A 17 0.58 14.17 1.48
N ARG A 18 0.87 15.10 2.39
CA ARG A 18 1.98 14.95 3.34
C ARG A 18 1.70 13.80 4.30
N GLY A 19 2.65 12.86 4.37
CA GLY A 19 2.53 11.69 5.23
C GLY A 19 1.67 10.58 4.64
N ASP A 20 1.40 10.60 3.34
CA ASP A 20 0.61 9.58 2.65
C ASP A 20 1.41 9.01 1.47
N TYR A 21 1.60 7.69 1.50
CA TYR A 21 2.47 6.98 0.57
C TYR A 21 1.76 5.73 0.06
N LEU A 22 1.74 5.56 -1.27
CA LEU A 22 1.49 4.28 -1.91
C LEU A 22 2.76 3.44 -1.84
N VAL A 23 2.61 2.14 -1.57
CA VAL A 23 3.70 1.17 -1.61
C VAL A 23 3.64 0.44 -2.94
N ILE A 24 4.73 0.47 -3.69
CA ILE A 24 4.86 -0.10 -5.02
C ILE A 24 5.87 -1.24 -4.97
N TRP A 25 5.51 -2.36 -5.56
CA TRP A 25 6.38 -3.52 -5.76
C TRP A 25 6.35 -3.89 -7.24
N ASP A 26 7.51 -3.85 -7.91
CA ASP A 26 7.62 -4.23 -9.32
C ASP A 26 6.53 -3.56 -10.19
N ASP A 27 6.42 -2.23 -10.13
CA ASP A 27 5.39 -1.39 -10.78
C ASP A 27 3.92 -1.65 -10.40
N LEU A 28 3.65 -2.55 -9.45
CA LEU A 28 2.31 -2.83 -8.93
C LEU A 28 2.08 -2.08 -7.61
N THR A 29 0.97 -1.36 -7.48
CA THR A 29 0.55 -0.79 -6.19
C THR A 29 0.03 -1.90 -5.28
N ILE A 30 0.75 -2.19 -4.19
CA ILE A 30 0.45 -3.31 -3.26
C ILE A 30 -0.06 -2.85 -1.89
N GLY A 31 -0.26 -1.54 -1.72
CA GLY A 31 -0.78 -1.01 -0.47
C GLY A 31 -0.51 0.47 -0.26
N ARG A 32 -0.73 0.91 0.98
CA ARG A 32 -0.60 2.30 1.40
C ARG A 32 -0.10 2.38 2.83
N ILE A 33 0.73 3.38 3.11
CA ILE A 33 1.18 3.78 4.44
C ILE A 33 0.83 5.26 4.57
N PHE A 34 0.04 5.62 5.57
CA PHE A 34 -0.38 7.00 5.77
C PHE A 34 -0.37 7.41 7.23
N LYS A 35 -0.12 8.69 7.45
CA LYS A 35 -0.09 9.33 8.75
C LYS A 35 -1.52 9.61 9.19
N THR A 36 -1.79 9.31 10.45
CA THR A 36 -3.06 9.57 11.14
C THR A 36 -2.76 10.20 12.50
N VAL A 37 -3.81 10.67 13.17
CA VAL A 37 -3.72 11.24 14.51
C VAL A 37 -4.27 10.22 15.51
N ALA A 38 -3.47 9.89 16.51
CA ALA A 38 -3.86 9.06 17.63
C ALA A 38 -4.86 9.74 18.55
N VAL A 39 -5.61 8.93 19.31
CA VAL A 39 -6.21 9.40 20.56
C VAL A 39 -5.10 10.02 21.42
N GLY A 40 -5.31 11.27 21.85
CA GLY A 40 -4.31 12.07 22.57
C GLY A 40 -3.38 12.91 21.67
N GLY A 41 -3.69 13.08 20.38
CA GLY A 41 -3.01 14.04 19.49
C GLY A 41 -1.62 13.61 19.02
N LYS A 42 -1.19 12.39 19.34
CA LYS A 42 0.11 11.86 18.91
C LYS A 42 0.08 11.45 17.46
N ASP A 43 1.20 11.63 16.77
CA ASP A 43 1.40 11.07 15.44
C ASP A 43 1.27 9.55 15.49
N ALA A 44 0.53 9.01 14.52
CA ALA A 44 0.47 7.58 14.29
C ALA A 44 0.49 7.29 12.79
N TRP A 45 0.84 6.07 12.46
CA TRP A 45 0.92 5.61 11.09
C TRP A 45 0.00 4.41 10.94
N GLN A 46 -0.81 4.41 9.89
CA GLN A 46 -1.60 3.26 9.48
C GLN A 46 -1.02 2.71 8.20
N TRP A 47 -1.10 1.40 8.06
CA TRP A 47 -0.62 0.70 6.88
C TRP A 47 -1.59 -0.41 6.51
N SER A 48 -1.68 -0.68 5.22
CA SER A 48 -2.52 -1.73 4.64
C SER A 48 -1.82 -2.32 3.42
N CYS A 49 -1.55 -3.62 3.48
CA CYS A 49 -0.94 -4.42 2.43
C CYS A 49 -2.01 -5.32 1.80
N GLY A 50 -2.05 -5.39 0.48
CA GLY A 50 -3.01 -6.24 -0.21
C GLY A 50 -3.13 -5.95 -1.70
N LEU A 51 -3.60 -6.95 -2.44
CA LEU A 51 -3.96 -6.83 -3.85
C LEU A 51 -5.47 -6.64 -3.99
N PRO A 52 -5.95 -5.92 -5.02
CA PRO A 52 -7.38 -5.63 -5.19
C PRO A 52 -8.25 -6.87 -5.43
N ASN A 53 -7.65 -7.96 -5.92
CA ASN A 53 -8.31 -9.25 -6.22
C ASN A 53 -8.17 -10.28 -5.09
N VAL A 54 -7.43 -9.97 -4.01
CA VAL A 54 -7.18 -10.92 -2.92
C VAL A 54 -7.81 -10.41 -1.63
N PRO A 55 -8.60 -11.23 -0.90
CA PRO A 55 -9.16 -10.83 0.37
C PRO A 55 -8.08 -10.37 1.36
N GLN A 56 -8.18 -9.13 1.81
CA GLN A 56 -7.22 -8.59 2.78
C GLN A 56 -7.50 -9.15 4.17
N ARG A 57 -6.60 -10.01 4.68
CA ARG A 57 -6.66 -10.52 6.05
C ARG A 57 -6.45 -9.38 7.05
N SER A 58 -7.01 -9.53 8.25
CA SER A 58 -6.87 -8.55 9.33
C SER A 58 -5.40 -8.31 9.73
N THR A 59 -4.53 -9.29 9.54
CA THR A 59 -3.08 -9.23 9.77
C THR A 59 -2.33 -8.43 8.70
N HIS A 60 -2.92 -8.21 7.52
CA HIS A 60 -2.30 -7.42 6.44
C HIS A 60 -2.63 -5.92 6.55
N ARG A 61 -3.02 -5.46 7.74
CA ARG A 61 -3.18 -4.04 8.07
C ARG A 61 -2.81 -3.81 9.51
N GLY A 62 -2.35 -2.62 9.81
CA GLY A 62 -1.92 -2.31 11.16
C GLY A 62 -1.67 -0.84 11.41
N ARG A 63 -1.12 -0.59 12.60
CA ARG A 63 -0.78 0.73 13.09
C ARG A 63 0.60 0.70 13.71
N ALA A 64 1.40 1.73 13.44
CA ALA A 64 2.73 1.90 13.99
C ALA A 64 2.93 3.31 14.57
N GLY A 65 3.89 3.45 15.48
CA GLY A 65 4.25 4.73 16.08
C GLY A 65 5.09 5.64 15.18
N SER A 66 5.69 5.09 14.13
CA SER A 66 6.54 5.83 13.19
C SER A 66 6.41 5.29 11.78
N LEU A 67 6.84 6.08 10.79
CA LEU A 67 6.88 5.66 9.40
C LEU A 67 7.81 4.45 9.20
N ASP A 68 8.97 4.43 9.86
CA ASP A 68 9.91 3.32 9.70
C ASP A 68 9.39 2.03 10.33
N ALA A 69 8.72 2.10 11.49
CA ALA A 69 8.03 0.94 12.04
C ALA A 69 6.92 0.46 11.10
N ALA A 70 6.13 1.37 10.50
CA ALA A 70 5.12 1.00 9.51
C ALA A 70 5.72 0.32 8.27
N LYS A 71 6.89 0.76 7.79
CA LYS A 71 7.59 0.12 6.66
C LYS A 71 8.05 -1.30 7.01
N ILE A 72 8.56 -1.50 8.22
CA ILE A 72 9.01 -2.83 8.70
C ILE A 72 7.81 -3.78 8.76
N ASP A 73 6.73 -3.37 9.42
CA ASP A 73 5.51 -4.18 9.55
C ASP A 73 4.89 -4.48 8.18
N PHE A 74 4.82 -3.48 7.31
CA PHE A 74 4.32 -3.64 5.94
C PHE A 74 5.15 -4.66 5.16
N ARG A 75 6.48 -4.59 5.24
CA ARG A 75 7.37 -5.51 4.53
C ARG A 75 7.21 -6.94 5.02
N ALA A 76 7.03 -7.15 6.32
CA ALA A 76 6.73 -8.46 6.88
C ALA A 76 5.41 -9.00 6.33
N ALA A 77 4.34 -8.21 6.39
CA ALA A 77 3.04 -8.59 5.85
C ALA A 77 3.06 -8.86 4.33
N TRP A 78 3.81 -8.08 3.54
CA TRP A 78 3.99 -8.35 2.12
C TRP A 78 4.76 -9.64 1.86
N THR A 79 5.77 -9.95 2.68
CA THR A 79 6.55 -11.19 2.54
C THR A 79 5.67 -12.41 2.75
N GLU A 80 4.81 -12.38 3.78
CA GLU A 80 3.84 -13.44 4.05
C GLU A 80 2.82 -13.57 2.93
N LEU A 81 2.17 -12.46 2.54
CA LEU A 81 1.18 -12.46 1.46
C LEU A 81 1.79 -12.95 0.15
N HIS A 82 2.94 -12.42 -0.26
CA HIS A 82 3.61 -12.79 -1.51
C HIS A 82 4.01 -14.26 -1.56
N ALA A 83 4.29 -14.90 -0.42
CA ALA A 83 4.56 -16.33 -0.38
C ALA A 83 3.30 -17.19 -0.64
N GLU A 84 2.11 -16.67 -0.36
CA GLU A 84 0.84 -17.33 -0.61
C GLU A 84 0.26 -17.03 -2.01
N LEU A 85 0.71 -15.95 -2.66
CA LEU A 85 0.18 -15.51 -3.95
C LEU A 85 0.64 -16.40 -5.10
N SER A 86 -0.32 -16.78 -5.95
CA SER A 86 -0.07 -17.38 -7.25
C SER A 86 0.34 -16.35 -8.28
N HIS A 87 1.03 -16.81 -9.33
CA HIS A 87 1.38 -15.96 -10.46
C HIS A 87 0.14 -15.38 -11.17
N GLU A 88 -0.97 -16.12 -11.19
CA GLU A 88 -2.23 -15.67 -11.77
C GLU A 88 -2.85 -14.50 -10.99
N GLU A 89 -2.87 -14.58 -9.66
CA GLU A 89 -3.37 -13.48 -8.81
C GLU A 89 -2.53 -12.21 -8.99
N ILE A 90 -1.21 -12.35 -9.12
CA ILE A 90 -0.32 -11.21 -9.40
C ILE A 90 -0.63 -10.62 -10.79
N ARG A 91 -0.82 -11.46 -11.81
CA ARG A 91 -1.13 -11.01 -13.18
C ARG A 91 -2.46 -10.26 -13.23
N GLU A 92 -3.49 -10.76 -12.56
CA GLU A 92 -4.79 -10.11 -12.48
C GLU A 92 -4.73 -8.78 -11.71
N ALA A 93 -4.01 -8.74 -10.58
CA ALA A 93 -3.79 -7.52 -9.83
C ALA A 93 -3.15 -6.43 -10.70
N ARG A 94 -2.17 -6.80 -11.52
CA ARG A 94 -1.52 -5.89 -12.48
C ARG A 94 -2.50 -5.37 -13.52
N ALA A 95 -3.35 -6.23 -14.08
CA ALA A 95 -4.37 -5.81 -15.04
C ALA A 95 -5.35 -4.80 -14.41
N MET A 96 -5.77 -5.03 -13.16
CA MET A 96 -6.65 -4.12 -12.42
C MET A 96 -5.97 -2.78 -12.07
N ASP A 97 -4.70 -2.80 -11.67
CA ASP A 97 -3.94 -1.57 -11.36
C ASP A 97 -3.69 -0.73 -12.61
N ALA A 98 -3.41 -1.38 -13.74
CA ALA A 98 -3.31 -0.72 -15.04
C ALA A 98 -4.64 -0.06 -15.42
N ASP A 99 -5.78 -0.71 -15.18
CA ASP A 99 -7.11 -0.14 -15.46
C ASP A 99 -7.43 1.07 -14.57
N ARG A 100 -7.15 0.96 -13.27
CA ARG A 100 -7.30 2.07 -12.30
C ARG A 100 -6.44 3.29 -12.64
N SER A 101 -5.27 3.05 -13.23
CA SER A 101 -4.35 4.13 -13.64
C SER A 101 -4.81 4.86 -14.91
N ARG A 102 -5.89 4.42 -15.58
CA ARG A 102 -6.36 5.04 -16.82
C ARG A 102 -6.98 6.41 -16.57
N PRO A 103 -6.77 7.39 -17.48
CA PRO A 103 -7.14 8.78 -17.26
C PRO A 103 -8.61 9.04 -16.96
N TRP A 104 -9.53 8.23 -17.50
CA TRP A 104 -10.98 8.42 -17.37
C TRP A 104 -11.58 7.90 -16.06
N HIS A 105 -10.80 7.20 -15.22
CA HIS A 105 -11.20 6.89 -13.84
C HIS A 105 -10.99 8.07 -12.89
N ARG A 106 -10.30 9.14 -13.32
CA ARG A 106 -10.33 10.45 -12.63
C ARG A 106 -11.67 11.13 -12.92
N ARG A 107 -12.72 10.79 -12.17
CA ARG A 107 -13.93 11.61 -12.15
C ARG A 107 -13.56 12.98 -11.57
N GLY A 108 -13.89 14.02 -12.32
CA GLY A 108 -13.61 15.43 -12.00
C GLY A 108 -14.41 15.98 -10.85
#